data_AF-A0A6D2J0I5-F1
#
_entry.id   AF-A0A6D2J0I5-F1
#
_cell.length_a   1.000
_cell.length_b   1.000
_cell.length_c   1.000
_cell.angle_alpha   90.00
_cell.angle_beta   90.00
_cell.angle_gamma   90.00
#
_symmetry.space_group_name_H-M   'P 1'
#
loop_
_entity.id
_entity.type
_entity.pdbx_description
1 polymer ?
#
loop_
_entity_poly.entity_id
_entity_poly.type
_entity_poly.pdbx_seq_one_letter_code
_entity_poly.pdbx_strand_id
1 'polypeptide(L)'
;MRNKIIFFFVLLFFFSVFFVKLGRGQKNRRSIVVNVGVVTDVGTSYSDVAMLCINMSLVDFYSCRPQFQKRLVVNVGDSTNDLDHQVYIGRYDVVVGDTTILANRSSDVYFTFPFIESGVELIVSTEDLVKRELIYILKRPLSWKLWLTSFVCFFFTGVTVWIVEHSVNQDYCGLANYQVSTMISSGAHIYGGRRSLKRRERKWKMRWLKRRVVK
;
A
#
# COMPACT_ATOMS: atom_id res chain seq x y z
N MET A 1 -8.51 -24.09 30.33
CA MET A 1 -9.55 -23.02 30.22
C MET A 1 -9.04 -21.61 30.49
N ARG A 2 -8.10 -21.43 31.44
CA ARG A 2 -7.55 -20.12 31.84
C ARG A 2 -6.84 -19.32 30.72
N ASN A 3 -6.11 -19.99 29.82
CA ASN A 3 -5.35 -19.31 28.74
C ASN A 3 -6.23 -18.84 27.57
N LYS A 4 -7.42 -19.43 27.37
CA LYS A 4 -8.38 -19.01 26.32
C LYS A 4 -9.13 -17.74 26.71
N ILE A 5 -9.35 -17.52 28.01
CA ILE A 5 -10.02 -16.33 28.55
C ILE A 5 -9.09 -15.10 28.45
N ILE A 6 -7.80 -15.27 28.70
CA ILE A 6 -6.79 -14.20 28.59
C ILE A 6 -6.68 -13.70 27.14
N PHE A 7 -6.69 -14.62 26.15
CA PHE A 7 -6.63 -14.25 24.73
C PHE A 7 -7.87 -13.45 24.27
N PHE A 8 -9.05 -13.79 24.78
CA PHE A 8 -10.29 -13.07 24.51
C PHE A 8 -10.28 -11.63 25.07
N PHE A 9 -9.72 -11.44 26.27
CA PHE A 9 -9.57 -10.10 26.88
C PHE A 9 -8.52 -9.22 26.17
N VAL A 10 -7.44 -9.81 25.66
CA VAL A 10 -6.41 -9.10 24.87
C VAL A 10 -6.97 -8.64 23.50
N LEU A 11 -7.85 -9.45 22.88
CA LEU A 11 -8.51 -9.10 21.62
C LEU A 11 -9.52 -7.95 21.79
N LEU A 12 -10.28 -7.95 22.89
CA LEU A 12 -11.22 -6.88 23.25
C LEU A 12 -10.51 -5.56 23.58
N PHE A 13 -9.33 -5.63 24.21
CA PHE A 13 -8.51 -4.45 24.49
C PHE A 13 -8.08 -3.76 23.19
N PHE A 14 -7.61 -4.53 22.19
CA PHE A 14 -7.27 -4.01 20.86
C PHE A 14 -8.49 -3.44 20.11
N PHE A 15 -9.68 -4.01 20.30
CA PHE A 15 -10.91 -3.53 19.67
C PHE A 15 -11.42 -2.20 20.25
N SER A 16 -11.20 -1.96 21.55
CA SER A 16 -11.62 -0.72 22.21
C SER A 16 -10.76 0.49 21.83
N VAL A 17 -9.47 0.29 21.55
CA VAL A 17 -8.55 1.35 21.10
C VAL A 17 -8.91 1.86 19.70
N PHE A 18 -9.59 1.05 18.89
CA PHE A 18 -10.03 1.43 17.54
C PHE A 18 -11.25 2.38 17.54
N PHE A 19 -12.10 2.35 18.56
CA PHE A 19 -13.36 3.12 18.59
C PHE A 19 -13.25 4.52 19.21
N VAL A 20 -12.16 4.85 19.90
CA VAL A 20 -12.01 6.14 20.63
C VAL A 20 -11.73 7.34 19.69
N LYS A 21 -11.63 7.12 18.38
CA LYS A 21 -11.30 8.18 17.40
C LYS A 21 -12.42 8.51 16.41
N LEU A 22 -13.69 8.32 16.78
CA LEU A 22 -14.82 8.67 15.91
C LEU A 22 -15.91 9.44 16.65
N GLY A 23 -15.67 10.71 16.92
CA GLY A 23 -16.67 11.53 17.62
C GLY A 23 -16.28 12.97 17.84
N ARG A 24 -15.95 13.72 16.78
CA ARG A 24 -15.95 15.19 16.85
C ARG A 24 -16.81 15.77 15.74
N GLY A 25 -17.93 16.36 16.15
CA GLY A 25 -18.91 17.00 15.29
C GLY A 25 -18.36 18.23 14.57
N GLN A 26 -18.64 18.31 13.27
CA GLN A 26 -18.19 19.38 12.38
C GLN A 26 -19.22 20.52 12.38
N LYS A 27 -18.85 21.68 12.92
CA LYS A 27 -19.59 22.94 12.74
C LYS A 27 -19.34 23.48 11.33
N ASN A 28 -20.41 23.84 10.63
CA ASN A 28 -20.32 24.37 9.27
C ASN A 28 -19.81 25.82 9.30
N ARG A 29 -18.53 26.01 8.98
CA ARG A 29 -17.90 27.32 8.77
C ARG A 29 -17.63 27.51 7.28
N ARG A 30 -17.85 28.73 6.78
CA ARG A 30 -17.54 29.12 5.40
C ARG A 30 -16.03 28.96 5.18
N SER A 31 -15.64 28.13 4.22
CA SER A 31 -14.24 27.90 3.86
C SER A 31 -13.84 28.81 2.70
N ILE A 32 -12.71 29.49 2.86
CA ILE A 32 -12.07 30.24 1.76
C ILE A 32 -11.30 29.20 0.94
N VAL A 33 -11.64 29.07 -0.34
CA VAL A 33 -10.99 28.12 -1.25
C VAL A 33 -9.85 28.82 -1.98
N VAL A 34 -8.68 28.19 -2.01
CA VAL A 34 -7.52 28.64 -2.77
C VAL A 34 -7.18 27.55 -3.78
N ASN A 35 -7.18 27.91 -5.06
CA ASN A 35 -6.88 26.99 -6.15
C ASN A 35 -5.38 26.98 -6.41
N VAL A 36 -4.74 25.85 -6.12
CA VAL A 36 -3.30 25.67 -6.32
C VAL A 36 -3.07 24.73 -7.50
N GLY A 37 -2.36 25.23 -8.51
CA GLY A 37 -1.85 24.40 -9.60
C GLY A 37 -0.54 23.72 -9.17
N VAL A 38 -0.45 22.41 -9.30
CA VAL A 38 0.81 21.67 -9.08
C VAL A 38 1.34 21.17 -10.41
N VAL A 39 2.61 21.50 -10.70
CA VAL A 39 3.29 21.07 -11.92
C VAL A 39 3.89 19.69 -11.69
N THR A 40 3.37 18.68 -12.39
CA THR A 40 3.96 17.34 -12.42
C THR A 40 3.68 16.70 -13.76
N ASP A 41 4.52 15.76 -14.20
CA ASP A 41 4.23 14.96 -15.39
C ASP A 41 3.01 14.06 -15.16
N VAL A 42 1.89 14.46 -15.76
CA VAL A 42 0.60 13.79 -15.62
C VAL A 42 0.64 12.45 -16.35
N GLY A 43 0.27 11.37 -15.67
CA GLY A 43 0.27 10.01 -16.24
C GLY A 43 1.51 9.18 -15.91
N THR A 44 2.42 9.70 -15.09
CA THR A 44 3.48 8.90 -14.47
C THR A 44 3.00 8.32 -13.14
N SER A 45 3.51 7.16 -12.73
CA SER A 45 3.20 6.59 -11.41
C SER A 45 3.66 7.50 -10.26
N TYR A 46 4.61 8.39 -10.51
CA TYR A 46 5.12 9.35 -9.54
C TYR A 46 4.10 10.44 -9.20
N SER A 47 3.44 11.03 -10.20
CA SER A 47 2.44 12.08 -9.96
C SER A 47 1.22 11.54 -9.21
N ASP A 48 0.79 10.31 -9.48
CA ASP A 48 -0.29 9.65 -8.74
C ASP A 48 0.08 9.46 -7.25
N VAL A 49 1.29 8.98 -6.97
CA VAL A 49 1.78 8.79 -5.60
C VAL A 49 1.93 10.13 -4.89
N ALA A 50 2.50 11.14 -5.56
CA ALA A 50 2.62 12.49 -5.02
C ALA A 50 1.25 13.08 -4.67
N MET A 51 0.25 12.90 -5.53
CA MET A 51 -1.12 13.37 -5.29
C MET A 51 -1.79 12.65 -4.13
N LEU A 52 -1.59 11.34 -4.00
CA LEU A 52 -2.09 10.60 -2.84
C LEU A 52 -1.46 11.13 -1.54
N CYS A 53 -0.15 11.38 -1.52
CA CYS A 53 0.55 11.93 -0.37
C CYS A 53 0.09 13.36 -0.03
N ILE A 54 -0.06 14.22 -1.04
CA ILE A 54 -0.58 15.58 -0.86
C ILE A 54 -2.00 15.52 -0.28
N ASN A 55 -2.88 14.73 -0.88
CA ASN A 55 -4.26 14.60 -0.42
C ASN A 55 -4.34 14.03 1.00
N MET A 56 -3.56 12.99 1.32
CA MET A 56 -3.50 12.41 2.66
C MET A 56 -2.99 13.43 3.69
N SER A 57 -1.94 14.19 3.35
CA SER A 57 -1.41 15.25 4.23
C SER A 57 -2.40 16.38 4.45
N LEU A 58 -3.17 16.76 3.41
CA LEU A 58 -4.23 17.78 3.52
C LEU A 58 -5.36 17.29 4.42
N VAL A 59 -5.80 16.04 4.25
CA VAL A 59 -6.84 15.43 5.10
C VAL A 59 -6.38 15.41 6.56
N ASP A 60 -5.15 15.01 6.85
CA ASP A 60 -4.60 14.98 8.20
C ASP A 60 -4.45 16.39 8.79
N PHE A 61 -3.97 17.35 8.00
CA PHE A 61 -3.79 18.74 8.41
C PHE A 61 -5.13 19.40 8.78
N TYR A 62 -6.15 19.25 7.93
CA TYR A 62 -7.48 19.80 8.18
C TYR A 62 -8.18 19.08 9.34
N SER A 63 -7.96 17.78 9.52
CA SER A 63 -8.49 17.02 10.66
C SER A 63 -7.89 17.48 11.99
N CYS A 64 -6.59 17.81 12.01
CA CYS A 64 -5.92 18.34 13.19
C CYS A 64 -6.30 19.79 13.51
N ARG A 65 -6.73 20.58 12.52
CA ARG A 65 -7.01 22.02 12.65
C ARG A 65 -8.40 22.41 12.12
N PRO A 66 -9.50 21.97 12.77
CA PRO A 66 -10.87 22.25 12.30
C PRO A 66 -11.25 23.75 12.34
N GLN A 67 -10.47 24.57 13.05
CA GLN A 67 -10.63 26.01 13.10
C GLN A 67 -10.02 26.76 11.90
N PHE A 68 -9.20 26.09 11.10
CA PHE A 68 -8.55 26.68 9.94
C PHE A 68 -9.55 26.80 8.78
N GLN A 69 -9.73 28.02 8.27
CA GLN A 69 -10.79 28.33 7.30
C GLN A 69 -10.33 28.22 5.84
N LYS A 70 -9.03 28.23 5.57
CA LYS A 70 -8.49 28.14 4.21
C LYS A 70 -8.45 26.68 3.77
N ARG A 71 -9.07 26.36 2.64
CA ARG A 71 -9.05 25.05 1.99
C ARG A 71 -8.34 25.17 0.65
N LEU A 72 -7.26 24.41 0.53
CA LEU A 72 -6.49 24.27 -0.69
C LEU A 72 -7.19 23.25 -1.60
N VAL A 73 -7.49 23.64 -2.82
CA VAL A 73 -7.91 22.75 -3.90
C VAL A 73 -6.73 22.61 -4.83
N VAL A 74 -6.13 21.43 -4.84
CA VAL A 74 -4.95 21.14 -5.64
C VAL A 74 -5.39 20.53 -6.96
N ASN A 75 -5.02 21.18 -8.06
CA ASN A 75 -5.23 20.68 -9.40
C ASN A 75 -3.87 20.41 -10.04
N VAL A 76 -3.72 19.23 -10.62
CA VAL A 76 -2.50 18.88 -11.34
C VAL A 76 -2.63 19.35 -12.78
N GLY A 77 -1.58 20.03 -13.25
CA GLY A 77 -1.40 20.38 -14.64
C GLY A 77 -0.15 19.72 -15.21
N ASP A 78 -0.20 19.40 -16.49
CA ASP A 78 0.97 18.91 -17.21
C ASP A 78 1.99 20.03 -17.44
N SER A 79 3.28 19.69 -17.48
CA SER A 79 4.39 20.63 -17.66
C SER A 79 4.40 21.30 -19.04
N THR A 80 3.79 20.64 -20.03
CA THR A 80 3.67 21.15 -21.41
C THR A 80 2.68 22.29 -21.56
N ASN A 81 1.67 22.37 -20.68
CA ASN A 81 0.78 23.51 -20.64
C ASN A 81 1.44 24.62 -19.83
N ASP A 82 1.55 25.82 -20.41
CA ASP A 82 2.13 26.99 -19.74
C ASP A 82 1.24 27.37 -18.54
N LEU A 83 1.52 26.80 -17.37
CA LEU A 83 0.72 26.99 -16.16
C LEU A 83 0.81 28.45 -15.68
N ASP A 84 1.89 29.15 -16.04
CA ASP A 84 2.05 30.59 -15.85
C ASP A 84 0.93 31.36 -16.57
N HIS A 85 0.60 30.99 -17.81
CA HIS A 85 -0.54 31.54 -18.53
C HIS A 85 -1.88 31.18 -17.87
N GLN A 86 -2.01 30.01 -17.23
CA GLN A 86 -3.22 29.67 -16.46
C GLN A 86 -3.39 30.49 -15.18
N VAL A 87 -2.28 30.91 -14.56
CA VAL A 87 -2.29 31.89 -13.45
C VAL A 87 -2.69 33.26 -13.97
N TYR A 88 -2.14 33.69 -15.11
CA TYR A 88 -2.50 34.96 -15.75
C TYR A 88 -4.00 35.05 -16.09
N ILE A 89 -4.60 33.97 -16.60
CA ILE A 89 -6.05 33.89 -16.87
C ILE A 89 -6.89 33.83 -15.57
N GLY A 90 -6.28 33.64 -14.40
CA GLY A 90 -6.97 33.56 -13.12
C GLY A 90 -7.63 32.20 -12.85
N ARG A 91 -7.14 31.13 -13.50
CA ARG A 91 -7.63 29.76 -13.25
C ARG A 91 -7.05 29.16 -11.97
N TYR A 92 -5.83 29.56 -11.63
CA TYR A 92 -5.13 29.20 -10.39
C TYR A 92 -4.67 30.46 -9.68
N ASP A 93 -4.74 30.45 -8.34
CA ASP A 93 -4.26 31.56 -7.51
C ASP A 93 -2.73 31.49 -7.34
N VAL A 94 -2.20 30.26 -7.29
CA VAL A 94 -0.76 29.97 -7.11
C VAL A 94 -0.41 28.71 -7.88
N VAL A 95 0.79 28.67 -8.46
CA VAL A 95 1.39 27.47 -9.03
C VAL A 95 2.63 27.06 -8.25
N VAL A 96 2.77 25.76 -8.00
CA VAL A 96 3.92 25.18 -7.29
C VAL A 96 4.47 24.01 -8.11
N GLY A 97 5.76 24.04 -8.38
CA GLY A 97 6.46 22.95 -9.04
C GLY A 97 7.81 23.42 -9.57
N ASP A 98 8.47 22.55 -10.31
CA ASP A 98 9.75 22.85 -10.95
C ASP A 98 9.50 23.84 -12.10
N THR A 99 9.58 25.12 -11.78
CA THR A 99 9.48 26.22 -12.74
C THR A 99 10.77 27.02 -12.76
N THR A 100 11.28 27.27 -13.95
CA THR A 100 12.46 28.11 -14.15
C THR A 100 12.02 29.56 -14.32
N ILE A 101 12.61 30.44 -13.54
CA ILE A 101 12.34 31.89 -13.61
C ILE A 101 13.01 32.42 -14.88
N LEU A 102 12.21 32.68 -15.91
CA LEU A 102 12.66 33.26 -17.18
C LEU A 102 12.09 34.68 -17.34
N ALA A 103 12.89 35.59 -17.92
CA ALA A 103 12.50 36.99 -18.11
C ALA A 103 11.18 37.15 -18.88
N ASN A 104 10.95 36.33 -19.91
CA ASN A 104 9.72 36.34 -20.71
C ASN A 104 8.48 35.92 -19.92
N ARG A 105 8.63 35.15 -18.83
CA ARG A 105 7.51 34.72 -17.97
C ARG A 105 7.30 35.67 -16.79
N SER A 106 8.36 36.34 -16.35
CA SER A 106 8.27 37.33 -15.26
C SER A 106 7.47 38.59 -15.61
N SER A 107 7.12 38.81 -16.89
CA SER A 107 6.20 39.87 -17.28
C SER A 107 4.76 39.57 -16.92
N ASP A 108 4.40 38.28 -16.86
CA ASP A 108 2.99 37.84 -16.78
C ASP A 108 2.62 37.41 -15.36
N VAL A 109 3.59 36.93 -14.58
CA VAL A 109 3.40 36.43 -13.21
C VAL A 109 4.55 36.85 -12.28
N TYR A 110 4.23 36.99 -10.98
CA TYR A 110 5.21 37.28 -9.94
C TYR A 110 5.79 35.99 -9.35
N PHE A 111 7.12 35.88 -9.37
CA PHE A 111 7.84 34.76 -8.75
C PHE A 111 8.35 35.10 -7.35
N THR A 112 8.42 34.09 -6.48
CA THR A 112 9.10 34.20 -5.19
C THR A 112 10.62 34.09 -5.38
N PHE A 113 11.41 34.43 -4.35
CA PHE A 113 12.85 34.21 -4.37
C PHE A 113 13.19 32.74 -4.65
N PRO A 114 14.18 32.46 -5.52
CA PRO A 114 14.58 31.10 -5.83
C PRO A 114 15.19 30.44 -4.60
N PHE A 115 14.77 29.20 -4.33
CA PHE A 115 15.27 28.39 -3.22
C PHE A 115 16.38 27.42 -3.66
N ILE A 116 16.55 27.22 -4.97
CA ILE A 116 17.61 26.43 -5.61
C ILE A 116 18.24 27.27 -6.72
N GLU A 117 19.57 27.23 -6.85
CA GLU A 117 20.27 27.87 -7.97
C GLU A 117 19.93 27.14 -9.29
N SER A 118 19.58 27.89 -10.32
CA SER A 118 19.33 27.34 -11.65
C SER A 118 20.65 26.94 -12.31
N GLY A 119 20.80 25.67 -12.68
CA GLY A 119 21.95 25.14 -13.41
C GLY A 119 21.51 24.22 -14.55
N VAL A 120 22.33 24.13 -15.60
CA VAL A 120 22.17 23.13 -16.66
C VAL A 120 23.29 22.12 -16.51
N GLU A 121 22.93 20.85 -16.36
CA GLU A 121 23.88 19.74 -16.25
C GLU A 121 23.68 18.77 -17.42
N LEU A 122 24.79 18.28 -17.97
CA LEU A 122 24.76 17.28 -19.04
C LEU A 122 24.63 15.89 -18.43
N ILE A 123 23.48 15.25 -18.65
CA ILE A 123 23.26 13.87 -18.26
C ILE A 123 23.86 12.96 -19.33
N VAL A 124 24.82 12.13 -18.94
CA VAL A 124 25.41 11.08 -19.78
C VAL A 124 24.89 9.72 -19.29
N SER A 125 24.44 8.87 -20.21
CA SER A 125 23.98 7.52 -19.85
C SER A 125 25.16 6.68 -19.31
N THR A 126 25.03 6.23 -18.07
CA THR A 126 25.97 5.35 -17.38
C THR A 126 25.34 3.98 -17.05
N GLU A 127 24.40 3.52 -17.88
CA GLU A 127 23.59 2.31 -17.64
C GLU A 127 24.43 1.10 -17.20
N ASP A 128 25.60 0.92 -17.80
CA ASP A 128 26.51 -0.20 -17.49
C ASP A 128 27.20 -0.08 -16.13
N LEU A 129 27.44 1.14 -15.63
CA LEU A 129 28.05 1.39 -14.33
C LEU A 129 27.04 1.13 -13.20
N VAL A 130 25.82 1.64 -13.36
CA VAL A 130 24.74 1.52 -12.36
C VAL A 130 24.36 0.06 -12.13
N LYS A 131 24.23 -0.74 -13.21
CA LYS A 131 23.87 -2.15 -13.09
C LYS A 131 24.93 -2.96 -12.34
N ARG A 132 26.21 -2.67 -12.57
CA ARG A 132 27.33 -3.35 -11.88
C ARG A 132 27.35 -2.99 -10.39
N GLU A 133 27.16 -1.71 -10.05
CA GLU A 133 27.07 -1.24 -8.67
C GLU A 133 25.87 -1.84 -7.94
N LEU A 134 24.68 -1.89 -8.56
CA LEU A 134 23.48 -2.51 -7.97
C LEU A 134 23.70 -4.00 -7.66
N ILE A 135 24.32 -4.75 -8.56
CA ILE A 135 24.65 -6.17 -8.35
C ILE A 135 25.65 -6.34 -7.21
N TYR A 136 26.63 -5.43 -7.11
CA TYR A 136 27.63 -5.44 -6.05
C TYR A 136 27.03 -5.09 -4.68
N ILE A 137 26.19 -4.05 -4.62
CA ILE A 137 25.48 -3.60 -3.41
C ILE A 137 24.49 -4.66 -2.93
N LEU A 138 23.76 -5.35 -3.84
CA LEU A 138 22.83 -6.43 -3.48
C LEU A 138 23.54 -7.68 -2.96
N LYS A 139 24.73 -8.00 -3.49
CA LYS A 139 25.53 -9.15 -3.03
C LYS A 139 26.20 -8.90 -1.68
N ARG A 140 26.50 -7.65 -1.33
CA ARG A 140 27.18 -7.28 -0.08
C ARG A 140 26.49 -7.78 1.20
N PRO A 141 25.17 -7.58 1.41
CA PRO A 141 24.49 -8.01 2.63
C PRO A 141 24.11 -9.49 2.62
N LEU A 142 24.06 -10.16 1.46
CA LEU A 142 23.67 -11.58 1.36
C LEU A 142 24.89 -12.50 1.56
N SER A 143 25.48 -12.44 2.76
CA SER A 143 26.57 -13.34 3.14
C SER A 143 26.04 -14.77 3.30
N TRP A 144 26.80 -15.78 2.83
CA TRP A 144 26.50 -17.21 3.02
C TRP A 144 26.17 -17.57 4.48
N LYS A 145 26.76 -16.83 5.44
CA LYS A 145 26.47 -16.95 6.88
C LYS A 145 24.99 -16.72 7.21
N LEU A 146 24.32 -15.73 6.59
CA LEU A 146 22.91 -15.40 6.85
C LEU A 146 21.95 -16.44 6.29
N TRP A 147 22.27 -17.03 5.13
CA TRP A 147 21.49 -18.12 4.57
C TRP A 147 21.53 -19.35 5.48
N LEU A 148 22.72 -19.64 6.02
CA LEU A 148 22.94 -20.73 6.97
C LEU A 148 22.21 -20.46 8.31
N THR A 149 22.21 -19.23 8.80
CA THR A 149 21.43 -18.83 9.99
C THR A 149 19.92 -19.02 9.80
N SER A 150 19.37 -18.62 8.63
CA SER A 150 17.95 -18.79 8.32
C SER A 150 17.53 -20.27 8.34
N PHE A 151 18.35 -21.14 7.75
CA PHE A 151 18.13 -22.58 7.75
C PHE A 151 18.15 -23.17 9.17
N VAL A 152 19.13 -22.78 9.99
CA VAL A 152 19.23 -23.23 11.38
C VAL A 152 18.02 -22.76 12.20
N CYS A 153 17.58 -21.50 12.07
CA CYS A 153 16.39 -21.00 12.76
C CYS A 153 15.10 -21.75 12.35
N PHE A 154 14.97 -22.12 11.08
CA PHE A 154 13.82 -22.88 10.59
C PHE A 154 13.76 -24.29 11.22
N PHE A 155 14.91 -24.97 11.35
CA PHE A 155 14.98 -26.27 12.01
C PHE A 155 14.68 -26.17 13.52
N PHE A 156 15.24 -25.18 14.21
CA PHE A 156 14.99 -24.96 15.64
C PHE A 156 13.52 -24.67 15.93
N THR A 157 12.86 -23.87 15.10
CA THR A 157 11.42 -23.60 15.24
C THR A 157 10.57 -24.85 15.01
N GLY A 158 10.91 -25.69 14.01
CA GLY A 158 10.25 -26.98 13.79
C GLY A 158 10.39 -27.97 14.95
N VAL A 159 11.61 -28.09 15.51
CA VAL A 159 11.86 -28.95 16.68
C VAL A 159 11.13 -28.44 17.92
N THR A 160 11.09 -27.12 18.13
CA THR A 160 10.39 -26.51 19.26
C THR A 160 8.89 -26.77 19.18
N VAL A 161 8.28 -26.59 18.01
CA VAL A 161 6.86 -26.90 17.78
C VAL A 161 6.59 -28.39 18.01
N TRP A 162 7.45 -29.27 17.48
CA TRP A 162 7.32 -30.72 17.67
C TRP A 162 7.39 -31.14 19.15
N ILE A 163 8.34 -30.60 19.92
CA ILE A 163 8.47 -30.89 21.36
C ILE A 163 7.24 -30.39 22.12
N VAL A 164 6.77 -29.17 21.84
CA VAL A 164 5.59 -28.60 22.51
C VAL A 164 4.34 -29.43 22.20
N GLU A 165 4.14 -29.78 20.94
CA GLU A 165 3.00 -30.60 20.50
C GLU A 165 3.06 -32.03 21.07
N HIS A 166 4.26 -32.61 21.16
CA HIS A 166 4.45 -33.92 21.78
C HIS A 166 4.26 -33.90 23.30
N SER A 167 4.68 -32.83 23.99
CA SER A 167 4.58 -32.70 25.46
C SER A 167 3.13 -32.60 25.96
N VAL A 168 2.24 -32.09 25.11
CA VAL A 168 0.82 -31.87 25.45
C VAL A 168 -0.03 -33.10 25.14
N ASN A 169 0.45 -34.06 24.33
CA ASN A 169 -0.35 -35.20 23.89
C ASN A 169 0.43 -36.54 23.89
N GLN A 170 0.40 -37.26 25.02
CA GLN A 170 1.05 -38.57 25.20
C GLN A 170 0.35 -39.75 24.48
N ASP A 171 -0.79 -39.54 23.82
CA ASP A 171 -1.61 -40.62 23.24
C ASP A 171 -1.22 -41.03 21.80
N TYR A 172 -0.23 -40.39 21.18
CA TYR A 172 0.21 -40.71 19.80
C TYR A 172 1.55 -41.46 19.76
N CYS A 173 1.67 -42.53 20.53
CA CYS A 173 2.76 -43.51 20.38
C CYS A 173 2.49 -44.42 19.18
N GLY A 174 2.96 -44.04 17.98
CA GLY A 174 2.95 -44.90 16.80
C GLY A 174 4.00 -44.48 15.78
N LEU A 175 4.84 -45.45 15.37
CA LEU A 175 5.99 -45.37 14.47
C LEU A 175 5.90 -44.25 13.39
N ALA A 176 6.95 -43.41 13.33
CA ALA A 176 7.09 -42.17 12.55
C ALA A 176 6.60 -42.21 11.08
N ASN A 177 6.50 -43.39 10.48
CA ASN A 177 6.07 -43.57 9.10
C ASN A 177 4.54 -43.43 8.89
N TYR A 178 3.71 -43.55 9.95
CA TYR A 178 2.25 -43.41 9.84
C TYR A 178 1.75 -41.96 9.95
N GLN A 179 2.52 -41.06 10.60
CA GLN A 179 2.15 -39.64 10.79
C GLN A 179 2.39 -38.77 9.55
N VAL A 180 3.43 -39.05 8.76
CA VAL A 180 3.68 -38.33 7.49
C VAL A 180 2.58 -38.63 6.46
N SER A 181 2.07 -39.87 6.46
CA SER A 181 0.94 -40.29 5.63
C SER A 181 -0.36 -39.55 5.97
N THR A 182 -0.63 -39.32 7.26
CA THR A 182 -1.83 -38.59 7.72
C THR A 182 -1.75 -37.08 7.44
N MET A 183 -0.56 -36.47 7.43
CA MET A 183 -0.37 -35.08 6.97
C MET A 183 -0.53 -34.94 5.44
N ILE A 184 -0.01 -35.89 4.65
CA ILE A 184 -0.16 -35.84 3.17
C ILE A 184 -1.61 -36.12 2.75
N SER A 185 -2.30 -37.03 3.45
CA SER A 185 -3.71 -37.38 3.19
C SER A 185 -4.70 -36.26 3.55
N SER A 186 -4.47 -35.53 4.65
CA SER A 186 -5.32 -34.41 5.06
C SER A 186 -5.19 -33.19 4.13
N GLY A 187 -4.02 -32.97 3.51
CA GLY A 187 -3.83 -31.98 2.44
C GLY A 187 -4.62 -32.30 1.15
N ALA A 188 -4.73 -33.59 0.80
CA ALA A 188 -5.50 -34.03 -0.36
C ALA A 188 -7.02 -33.85 -0.19
N HIS A 189 -7.54 -33.91 1.05
CA HIS A 189 -8.96 -33.70 1.33
C HIS A 189 -9.38 -32.22 1.24
N ILE A 190 -8.45 -31.28 1.48
CA ILE A 190 -8.68 -29.83 1.29
C ILE A 190 -8.64 -29.46 -0.21
N TYR A 191 -7.85 -30.15 -1.04
CA TYR A 191 -7.84 -29.94 -2.50
C TYR A 191 -8.87 -30.78 -3.30
N GLY A 192 -9.40 -31.86 -2.72
CA GLY A 192 -10.43 -32.72 -3.33
C GLY A 192 -11.85 -32.13 -3.35
N GLY A 193 -12.14 -31.15 -2.50
CA GLY A 193 -13.47 -30.54 -2.36
C GLY A 193 -13.91 -29.66 -3.54
N ARG A 194 -12.98 -29.19 -4.39
CA ARG A 194 -13.31 -28.23 -5.47
C ARG A 194 -13.83 -28.89 -6.75
N ARG A 195 -13.63 -30.20 -6.95
CA ARG A 195 -14.11 -30.92 -8.15
C ARG A 195 -15.53 -31.48 -8.01
N SER A 196 -16.01 -31.80 -6.79
CA SER A 196 -17.35 -32.36 -6.58
C SER A 196 -18.45 -31.29 -6.63
N LEU A 197 -18.17 -30.06 -6.17
CA LEU A 197 -19.09 -28.92 -6.24
C LEU A 197 -19.39 -28.50 -7.69
N LYS A 198 -18.39 -28.43 -8.57
CA LYS A 198 -18.60 -28.12 -10.01
C LYS A 198 -19.43 -29.18 -10.76
N ARG A 199 -19.35 -30.46 -10.37
CA ARG A 199 -20.19 -31.54 -10.95
C ARG A 199 -21.64 -31.46 -10.50
N ARG A 200 -21.89 -31.02 -9.26
CA ARG A 200 -23.26 -30.80 -8.76
C ARG A 200 -23.89 -29.56 -9.39
N GLU A 201 -23.15 -28.46 -9.54
CA GLU A 201 -23.62 -27.25 -10.23
C GLU A 201 -24.08 -27.53 -11.67
N ARG A 202 -23.29 -28.29 -12.46
CA ARG A 202 -23.68 -28.67 -13.83
C ARG A 202 -24.94 -29.53 -13.87
N LYS A 203 -25.12 -30.44 -12.90
CA LYS A 203 -26.34 -31.26 -12.77
C LYS A 203 -27.57 -30.45 -12.32
N TRP A 204 -27.39 -29.38 -11.54
CA TRP A 204 -28.48 -28.46 -11.19
C TRP A 204 -28.83 -27.53 -12.35
N LYS A 205 -27.84 -27.02 -13.08
CA LYS A 205 -28.04 -26.17 -14.27
C LYS A 205 -28.79 -26.90 -15.39
N MET A 206 -28.44 -28.16 -15.65
CA MET A 206 -29.15 -29.01 -16.64
C MET A 206 -30.59 -29.34 -16.23
N ARG A 207 -30.84 -29.60 -14.93
CA ARG A 207 -32.20 -29.86 -14.41
C ARG A 207 -33.08 -28.62 -14.37
N TRP A 208 -32.47 -27.45 -14.24
CA TRP A 208 -33.19 -26.19 -14.25
C TRP A 208 -33.53 -25.75 -15.69
N LEU A 209 -32.62 -25.97 -16.66
CA LEU A 209 -32.91 -25.77 -18.09
C LEU A 209 -34.02 -26.70 -18.61
N LYS A 210 -34.05 -27.96 -18.18
CA LYS A 210 -35.09 -28.93 -18.61
C LYS A 210 -36.50 -28.57 -18.10
N ARG A 211 -36.62 -27.77 -17.03
CA ARG A 211 -37.91 -27.26 -16.52
C ARG A 211 -38.38 -25.98 -17.21
N ARG A 212 -37.54 -25.31 -18.00
CA ARG A 212 -37.90 -24.09 -18.73
C ARG A 212 -38.39 -24.35 -20.17
N VAL A 213 -38.31 -25.60 -20.65
CA VAL A 213 -38.72 -26.00 -22.02
C VAL A 213 -40.06 -26.75 -22.02
N VAL A 214 -40.69 -26.93 -20.85
CA VAL A 214 -42.02 -27.59 -20.70
C VAL A 214 -43.07 -26.58 -20.21
N LYS A 215 -42.97 -25.33 -20.66
CA LYS A 215 -44.04 -24.33 -20.54
C LYS A 215 -44.10 -23.54 -21.81
#